data_AF-A0A7W1S3R0-F1
#
_entry.id   AF-A0A7W1S3R0-F1
#
_cell.length_a   1.000
_cell.length_b   1.000
_cell.length_c   1.000
_cell.angle_alpha   90.00
_cell.angle_beta   90.00
_cell.angle_gamma   90.00
#
_symmetry.space_group_name_H-M   'P 1'
#
loop_
_entity.id
_entity.type
_entity.pdbx_description
1 polymer ?
#
loop_
_entity_poly.entity_id
_entity_poly.type
_entity_poly.pdbx_seq_one_letter_code
_entity_poly.pdbx_strand_id
1 'polypeptide(L)'
;MTSFQLPPTIFPENAITRAERSYQQHAAKKLPPLRAWISRTIMWLVITVSLIHFGGLFIASLLQRDPTPIVRSLGALSVLLIVFTVYYHFYLMFQTIALTANSITREKEAQTWELVVLTGINARQIVRGKWWATVQRQFSRYLLLGVMRAGATAAIGISVTASFYNASSSNNGTLQLPHAMTILISSCFGILFTIANLGFSAACGVMGSAVSRRSSIAILRGFVLQIVITVVPALFLSVIFLPYLSTSQPTFIDSALQAIIWGIASAVDNGFNLLSFPLYVSFESYAIRPHAAIVPVTFDWIAAAILALILYGLLIWFALWRAERRAVRALASEYQQDDHVDTSATYEDQA
;
A
#
# COMPACT_ATOMS: atom_id res chain seq x y z
N MET A 1 -19.29 -13.09 -2.82
CA MET A 1 -17.84 -12.88 -2.99
C MET A 1 -17.18 -14.21 -2.69
N THR A 2 -16.93 -15.00 -3.74
CA THR A 2 -16.10 -16.19 -3.67
C THR A 2 -14.72 -15.79 -3.16
N SER A 3 -14.20 -16.50 -2.18
CA SER A 3 -12.89 -16.17 -1.63
C SER A 3 -11.83 -16.53 -2.66
N PHE A 4 -11.11 -15.54 -3.19
CA PHE A 4 -9.96 -15.77 -4.05
C PHE A 4 -8.97 -16.71 -3.31
N GLN A 5 -8.66 -17.85 -3.91
CA GLN A 5 -7.66 -18.79 -3.42
C GLN A 5 -6.49 -18.74 -4.40
N LEU A 6 -5.32 -18.34 -3.90
CA LEU A 6 -4.08 -18.44 -4.68
C LEU A 6 -3.71 -19.92 -4.88
N PRO A 7 -2.99 -20.28 -5.95
CA PRO A 7 -2.52 -21.63 -6.17
C PRO A 7 -1.75 -22.16 -4.94
N PRO A 8 -2.01 -23.39 -4.49
CA PRO A 8 -1.39 -23.96 -3.28
C PRO A 8 0.13 -24.18 -3.42
N THR A 9 0.69 -24.01 -4.63
CA THR A 9 2.10 -24.26 -4.95
C THR A 9 3.05 -23.15 -4.53
N ILE A 10 2.58 -21.89 -4.37
CA ILE A 10 3.46 -20.74 -4.09
C ILE A 10 3.87 -20.69 -2.61
N PHE A 11 3.01 -21.17 -1.71
CA PHE A 11 3.34 -21.40 -0.31
C PHE A 11 2.65 -22.70 0.11
N PRO A 12 3.40 -23.78 0.44
CA PRO A 12 2.79 -25.02 0.91
C PRO A 12 1.87 -24.68 2.06
N GLU A 13 0.61 -25.12 1.97
CA GLU A 13 -0.47 -24.66 2.84
C GLU A 13 -0.11 -24.91 4.30
N ASN A 14 0.38 -23.88 4.97
CA ASN A 14 0.63 -23.94 6.40
C ASN A 14 -0.72 -24.05 7.11
N ALA A 15 -0.90 -25.09 7.91
CA ALA A 15 -2.11 -25.32 8.70
C ALA A 15 -2.52 -24.07 9.50
N ILE A 16 -1.54 -23.31 10.00
CA ILE A 16 -1.73 -22.04 10.70
C ILE A 16 -2.44 -21.01 9.82
N THR A 17 -2.00 -20.85 8.57
CA THR A 17 -2.60 -19.88 7.65
C THR A 17 -4.06 -20.22 7.37
N ARG A 18 -4.38 -21.51 7.18
CA ARG A 18 -5.76 -21.98 6.95
C ARG A 18 -6.65 -21.77 8.19
N ALA A 19 -6.15 -22.15 9.36
CA ALA A 19 -6.86 -21.99 10.62
C ALA A 19 -7.13 -20.51 10.93
N GLU A 20 -6.12 -19.64 10.80
CA GLU A 20 -6.27 -18.20 11.03
C GLU A 20 -7.23 -17.58 10.01
N ARG A 21 -7.17 -17.97 8.73
CA ARG A 21 -8.11 -17.49 7.70
C ARG A 21 -9.56 -17.87 8.04
N SER A 22 -9.80 -19.12 8.44
CA SER A 22 -11.12 -19.59 8.86
C SER A 22 -11.61 -18.79 10.06
N TYR A 23 -10.79 -18.66 11.11
CA TYR A 23 -11.12 -17.86 12.28
C TYR A 23 -11.49 -16.43 11.90
N GLN A 24 -10.67 -15.81 11.07
CA GLN A 24 -10.85 -14.45 10.59
C GLN A 24 -12.16 -14.26 9.84
N GLN A 25 -12.57 -15.23 9.02
CA GLN A 25 -13.86 -15.23 8.31
C GLN A 25 -15.04 -15.33 9.30
N HIS A 26 -14.95 -16.18 10.31
CA HIS A 26 -15.99 -16.33 11.33
C HIS A 26 -16.09 -15.11 12.26
N ALA A 27 -14.96 -14.49 12.60
CA ALA A 27 -14.90 -13.29 13.43
C ALA A 27 -15.43 -12.01 12.73
N ALA A 28 -15.64 -12.08 11.41
CA ALA A 28 -16.22 -10.95 10.67
C ALA A 28 -17.69 -10.77 11.08
N LYS A 29 -17.96 -9.75 11.92
CA LYS A 29 -19.33 -9.38 12.29
C LYS A 29 -20.15 -9.15 11.02
N LYS A 30 -21.29 -9.85 10.90
CA LYS A 30 -22.25 -9.59 9.84
C LYS A 30 -22.80 -8.18 10.03
N LEU A 31 -22.58 -7.31 9.06
CA LEU A 31 -23.22 -6.00 9.03
C LEU A 31 -24.73 -6.19 8.86
N PRO A 32 -25.56 -5.29 9.40
CA PRO A 32 -27.00 -5.32 9.14
C PRO A 32 -27.24 -5.22 7.62
N PRO A 33 -28.27 -5.90 7.09
CA PRO A 33 -28.47 -6.09 5.65
C PRO A 33 -28.54 -4.75 4.90
N LEU A 34 -29.19 -3.74 5.47
CA LEU A 34 -29.29 -2.40 4.88
C LEU A 34 -27.93 -1.73 4.72
N ARG A 35 -27.08 -1.75 5.77
CA ARG A 35 -25.73 -1.16 5.71
C ARG A 35 -24.84 -1.90 4.72
N ALA A 36 -24.97 -3.23 4.66
CA ALA A 36 -24.26 -4.04 3.69
C ALA A 36 -24.65 -3.67 2.25
N TRP A 37 -25.95 -3.49 1.98
CA TRP A 37 -26.45 -3.06 0.68
C TRP A 37 -25.94 -1.67 0.29
N ILE A 38 -26.13 -0.66 1.15
CA ILE A 38 -25.66 0.72 0.90
C ILE A 38 -24.15 0.74 0.60
N SER A 39 -23.34 0.05 1.41
CA SER A 39 -21.89 0.02 1.20
C SER A 39 -21.49 -0.61 -0.15
N ARG A 40 -22.23 -1.62 -0.62
CA ARG A 40 -21.98 -2.24 -1.92
C ARG A 40 -22.38 -1.31 -3.05
N THR A 41 -23.52 -0.63 -2.94
CA THR A 41 -23.99 0.31 -3.96
C THR A 41 -23.01 1.48 -4.12
N ILE A 42 -22.57 2.10 -3.02
CA ILE A 42 -21.57 3.17 -3.05
C ILE A 42 -20.25 2.67 -3.68
N MET A 43 -19.80 1.49 -3.27
CA MET A 43 -18.56 0.91 -3.81
C MET A 43 -18.66 0.66 -5.32
N TRP A 44 -19.77 0.11 -5.82
CA TRP A 44 -19.97 -0.08 -7.25
C TRP A 44 -20.04 1.24 -8.01
N LEU A 45 -20.71 2.26 -7.47
CA LEU A 45 -20.74 3.59 -8.06
C LEU A 45 -19.32 4.16 -8.21
N VAL A 46 -18.52 4.11 -7.15
CA VAL A 46 -17.14 4.63 -7.17
C VAL A 46 -16.26 3.86 -8.16
N ILE A 47 -16.39 2.53 -8.24
CA ILE A 47 -15.68 1.71 -9.24
C ILE A 47 -16.09 2.12 -10.65
N THR A 48 -17.38 2.29 -10.93
CA THR A 48 -17.85 2.71 -12.25
C THR A 48 -17.28 4.08 -12.64
N VAL A 49 -17.32 5.06 -11.73
CA VAL A 49 -16.74 6.39 -11.97
C VAL A 49 -15.23 6.30 -12.19
N SER A 50 -14.53 5.45 -11.43
CA SER A 50 -13.10 5.17 -11.61
C SER A 50 -12.78 4.60 -12.99
N LEU A 51 -13.55 3.60 -13.45
CA LEU A 51 -13.39 2.99 -14.77
C LEU A 51 -13.69 3.98 -15.91
N ILE A 52 -14.67 4.88 -15.73
CA ILE A 52 -14.97 5.92 -16.73
C ILE A 52 -13.80 6.91 -16.85
N HIS A 53 -13.21 7.37 -15.75
CA HIS A 53 -12.05 8.27 -15.81
C HIS A 53 -10.82 7.59 -16.42
N PHE A 54 -10.53 6.36 -15.99
CA PHE A 54 -9.40 5.59 -16.51
C PHE A 54 -9.58 5.27 -18.01
N GLY A 55 -10.71 4.68 -18.39
CA GLY A 55 -11.01 4.31 -19.77
C GLY A 55 -11.15 5.54 -20.66
N GLY A 56 -11.75 6.61 -20.15
CA GLY A 56 -11.87 7.89 -20.84
C GLY A 56 -10.53 8.52 -21.16
N LEU A 57 -9.59 8.58 -20.20
CA LEU A 57 -8.23 9.06 -20.44
C LEU A 57 -7.48 8.17 -21.45
N PHE A 58 -7.62 6.86 -21.31
CA PHE A 58 -6.98 5.89 -22.21
C PHE A 58 -7.48 6.02 -23.66
N ILE A 59 -8.79 6.08 -23.86
CA ILE A 59 -9.41 6.26 -25.20
C ILE A 59 -9.07 7.65 -25.76
N ALA A 60 -9.10 8.69 -24.94
CA ALA A 60 -8.69 10.04 -25.32
C ALA A 60 -7.23 10.07 -25.82
N SER A 61 -6.32 9.38 -25.12
CA SER A 61 -4.93 9.22 -25.54
C SER A 61 -4.79 8.49 -26.88
N LEU A 62 -5.51 7.38 -27.08
CA LEU A 62 -5.49 6.62 -28.34
C LEU A 62 -6.03 7.41 -29.53
N LEU A 63 -7.12 8.17 -29.33
CA LEU A 63 -7.79 8.95 -30.37
C LEU A 63 -7.24 10.37 -30.49
N GLN A 64 -6.27 10.75 -29.66
CA GLN A 64 -5.74 12.12 -29.54
C GLN A 64 -6.85 13.17 -29.37
N ARG A 65 -7.86 12.86 -28.55
CA ARG A 65 -9.00 13.73 -28.26
C ARG A 65 -8.88 14.34 -26.87
N ASP A 66 -9.43 15.53 -26.69
CA ASP A 66 -9.47 16.22 -25.39
C ASP A 66 -10.29 15.41 -24.34
N PRO A 67 -9.68 14.98 -23.21
CA PRO A 67 -10.39 14.27 -22.15
C PRO A 67 -11.17 15.21 -21.21
N THR A 68 -10.99 16.53 -21.30
CA THR A 68 -11.59 17.52 -20.40
C THR A 68 -13.12 17.45 -20.27
N PRO A 69 -13.90 17.16 -21.34
CA PRO A 69 -15.35 17.02 -21.24
C PRO A 69 -15.80 15.95 -20.23
N ILE A 70 -15.00 14.89 -20.04
CA ILE A 70 -15.31 13.81 -19.09
C ILE A 70 -15.36 14.36 -17.67
N VAL A 71 -14.31 15.06 -17.22
CA VAL A 71 -14.26 15.65 -15.88
C VAL A 71 -15.29 16.75 -15.70
N ARG A 72 -15.54 17.57 -16.73
CA ARG A 72 -16.60 18.60 -16.66
C ARG A 72 -17.98 17.98 -16.48
N SER A 73 -18.27 16.87 -17.16
CA SER A 73 -19.55 16.17 -17.06
C SER A 73 -19.73 15.42 -15.72
N LEU A 74 -18.64 14.88 -15.16
CA LEU A 74 -18.70 14.11 -13.92
C LEU A 74 -18.50 14.95 -12.66
N GLY A 75 -17.85 16.12 -12.75
CA GLY A 75 -17.75 17.16 -11.72
C GLY A 75 -17.62 16.63 -10.29
N ALA A 76 -18.70 16.74 -9.51
CA ALA A 76 -18.76 16.30 -8.12
C ALA A 76 -18.45 14.81 -7.91
N LEU A 77 -18.74 13.94 -8.89
CA LEU A 77 -18.43 12.51 -8.83
C LEU A 77 -16.91 12.26 -8.88
N SER A 78 -16.13 13.09 -9.58
CA SER A 78 -14.67 13.00 -9.59
C SER A 78 -14.09 13.33 -8.22
N VAL A 79 -14.62 14.37 -7.56
CA VAL A 79 -14.24 14.72 -6.17
C VAL A 79 -14.63 13.61 -5.21
N LEU A 80 -15.84 13.07 -5.33
CA LEU A 80 -16.30 11.93 -4.53
C LEU A 80 -15.38 10.72 -4.70
N LEU A 81 -14.98 10.38 -5.93
CA LEU A 81 -14.04 9.30 -6.23
C LEU A 81 -12.71 9.51 -5.49
N ILE A 82 -12.12 10.71 -5.55
CA ILE A 82 -10.84 11.02 -4.91
C ILE A 82 -10.97 10.90 -3.38
N VAL A 83 -11.94 11.59 -2.78
CA VAL A 83 -12.16 11.59 -1.33
C VAL A 83 -12.45 10.18 -0.81
N PHE A 84 -13.31 9.43 -1.51
CA PHE A 84 -13.64 8.06 -1.14
C PHE A 84 -12.43 7.14 -1.25
N THR A 85 -11.62 7.28 -2.31
CA THR A 85 -10.40 6.47 -2.49
C THR A 85 -9.41 6.70 -1.36
N VAL A 86 -9.18 7.96 -0.97
CA VAL A 86 -8.31 8.31 0.17
C VAL A 86 -8.87 7.74 1.47
N TYR A 87 -10.15 7.95 1.75
CA TYR A 87 -10.83 7.40 2.93
C TYR A 87 -10.71 5.87 3.00
N TYR A 88 -11.01 5.19 1.89
CA TYR A 88 -11.00 3.73 1.81
C TYR A 88 -9.58 3.15 1.96
N HIS A 89 -8.56 3.84 1.44
CA HIS A 89 -7.15 3.51 1.66
C HIS A 89 -6.80 3.49 3.14
N PHE A 90 -7.06 4.58 3.86
CA PHE A 90 -6.79 4.65 5.30
C PHE A 90 -7.61 3.62 6.09
N TYR A 91 -8.89 3.45 5.74
CA TYR A 91 -9.76 2.44 6.37
C TYR A 91 -9.16 1.02 6.24
N LEU A 92 -8.76 0.62 5.03
CA LEU A 92 -8.16 -0.69 4.80
C LEU A 92 -6.80 -0.85 5.49
N MET A 93 -5.99 0.21 5.52
CA MET A 93 -4.72 0.23 6.23
C MET A 93 -4.90 -0.03 7.73
N PHE A 94 -5.76 0.74 8.39
CA PHE A 94 -6.08 0.54 9.82
C PHE A 94 -6.66 -0.85 10.08
N GLN A 95 -7.58 -1.31 9.23
CA GLN A 95 -8.18 -2.63 9.36
C GLN A 95 -7.14 -3.75 9.23
N THR A 96 -6.18 -3.62 8.33
CA THR A 96 -5.12 -4.62 8.11
C THR A 96 -4.18 -4.70 9.31
N ILE A 97 -3.76 -3.54 9.85
CA ILE A 97 -2.96 -3.48 11.08
C ILE A 97 -3.73 -4.07 12.26
N ALA A 98 -5.01 -3.73 12.40
CA ALA A 98 -5.86 -4.23 13.48
C ALA A 98 -6.02 -5.76 13.44
N LEU A 99 -6.28 -6.32 12.25
CA LEU A 99 -6.44 -7.77 12.08
C LEU A 99 -5.14 -8.53 12.40
N THR A 100 -4.01 -8.06 11.87
CA THR A 100 -2.71 -8.69 12.13
C THR A 100 -2.30 -8.55 13.59
N ALA A 101 -2.46 -7.38 14.19
CA ALA A 101 -2.13 -7.15 15.59
C ALA A 101 -2.95 -8.05 16.52
N ASN A 102 -4.28 -8.06 16.33
CA ASN A 102 -5.21 -8.85 17.15
C ASN A 102 -4.97 -10.36 17.03
N SER A 103 -4.53 -10.84 15.86
CA SER A 103 -4.28 -12.27 15.65
C SER A 103 -3.20 -12.84 16.57
N ILE A 104 -2.19 -12.05 16.94
CA ILE A 104 -1.08 -12.45 17.81
C ILE A 104 -1.41 -12.11 19.27
N THR A 105 -1.95 -10.91 19.55
CA THR A 105 -2.28 -10.54 20.93
C THR A 105 -3.35 -11.44 21.52
N ARG A 106 -4.33 -11.89 20.72
CA ARG A 106 -5.35 -12.86 21.18
C ARG A 106 -4.72 -14.14 21.71
N GLU A 107 -3.73 -14.70 21.02
CA GLU A 107 -3.10 -15.96 21.43
C GLU A 107 -2.25 -15.79 22.69
N LYS A 108 -1.62 -14.62 22.83
CA LYS A 108 -0.89 -14.24 24.05
C LYS A 108 -1.82 -14.02 25.23
N GLU A 109 -2.93 -13.30 25.03
CA GLU A 109 -3.94 -13.06 26.06
C GLU A 109 -4.60 -14.37 26.51
N ALA A 110 -4.78 -15.34 25.60
CA ALA A 110 -5.33 -16.66 25.89
C ALA A 110 -4.31 -17.69 26.39
N GLN A 111 -3.02 -17.34 26.57
CA GLN A 111 -1.93 -18.27 26.93
C GLN A 111 -1.82 -19.49 25.98
N THR A 112 -2.34 -19.38 24.76
CA THR A 112 -2.28 -20.43 23.73
C THR A 112 -1.01 -20.35 22.89
N TRP A 113 -0.28 -19.23 22.99
CA TRP A 113 0.93 -19.01 22.22
C TRP A 113 2.00 -20.08 22.51
N GLU A 114 2.26 -20.35 23.79
CA GLU A 114 3.22 -21.37 24.24
C GLU A 114 2.80 -22.77 23.80
N LEU A 115 1.50 -23.10 23.96
CA LEU A 115 0.96 -24.38 23.53
C LEU A 115 1.19 -24.63 22.03
N VAL A 116 1.00 -23.61 21.18
CA VAL A 116 1.26 -23.74 19.74
C VAL A 116 2.75 -23.96 19.47
N VAL A 117 3.64 -23.31 20.21
CA VAL A 117 5.09 -23.51 20.06
C VAL A 117 5.52 -24.92 20.51
N LEU A 118 4.91 -25.45 21.57
CA LEU A 118 5.16 -26.82 22.06
C LEU A 118 4.77 -27.92 21.06
N THR A 119 3.90 -27.62 20.09
CA THR A 119 3.59 -28.57 18.99
C THR A 119 4.76 -28.80 18.01
N GLY A 120 5.93 -28.18 18.25
CA GLY A 120 7.10 -28.25 17.38
C GLY A 120 7.06 -27.26 16.21
N ILE A 121 6.03 -26.41 16.13
CA ILE A 121 5.96 -25.36 15.11
C ILE A 121 6.83 -24.18 15.50
N ASN A 122 7.80 -23.86 14.65
CA ASN A 122 8.71 -22.74 14.87
C ASN A 122 7.94 -21.41 14.93
N ALA A 123 8.23 -20.58 15.94
CA ALA A 123 7.64 -19.24 16.09
C ALA A 123 7.72 -18.39 14.82
N ARG A 124 8.78 -18.53 14.02
CA ARG A 124 8.91 -17.83 12.73
C ARG A 124 7.82 -18.22 11.73
N GLN A 125 7.47 -19.51 11.68
CA GLN A 125 6.40 -20.02 10.82
C GLN A 125 5.02 -19.51 11.28
N ILE A 126 4.79 -19.37 12.59
CA ILE A 126 3.56 -18.79 13.15
C ILE A 126 3.42 -17.33 12.68
N VAL A 127 4.47 -16.53 12.87
CA VAL A 127 4.52 -15.11 12.50
C VAL A 127 4.24 -14.90 11.01
N ARG A 128 4.96 -15.63 10.13
CA ARG A 128 4.74 -15.57 8.67
C ARG A 128 3.36 -16.08 8.27
N GLY A 129 2.89 -17.15 8.91
CA GLY A 129 1.59 -17.75 8.64
C GLY A 129 0.44 -16.79 8.89
N LYS A 130 0.50 -16.02 10.00
CA LYS A 130 -0.49 -14.99 10.35
C LYS A 130 -0.42 -13.76 9.47
N TRP A 131 0.79 -13.30 9.14
CA TRP A 131 1.01 -12.23 8.17
C TRP A 131 0.36 -12.59 6.83
N TRP A 132 0.71 -13.75 6.28
CA TRP A 132 0.22 -14.20 4.98
C TRP A 132 -1.28 -14.45 4.96
N ALA A 133 -1.85 -15.04 6.03
CA ALA A 133 -3.30 -15.21 6.16
C ALA A 133 -4.06 -13.87 6.03
N THR A 134 -3.51 -12.82 6.63
CA THR A 134 -4.11 -11.49 6.58
C THR A 134 -3.96 -10.84 5.19
N VAL A 135 -2.79 -11.00 4.55
CA VAL A 135 -2.57 -10.56 3.16
C VAL A 135 -3.59 -11.23 2.23
N GLN A 136 -3.73 -12.56 2.28
CA GLN A 136 -4.70 -13.28 1.45
C GLN A 136 -6.14 -12.83 1.69
N ARG A 137 -6.51 -12.60 2.95
CA ARG A 137 -7.86 -12.13 3.29
C ARG A 137 -8.16 -10.75 2.72
N GLN A 138 -7.22 -9.83 2.81
CA GLN A 138 -7.40 -8.43 2.40
C GLN A 138 -7.09 -8.19 0.92
N PHE A 139 -6.45 -9.14 0.24
CA PHE A 139 -6.02 -9.02 -1.16
C PHE A 139 -7.11 -8.51 -2.10
N SER A 140 -8.30 -9.13 -2.08
CA SER A 140 -9.42 -8.72 -2.96
C SER A 140 -9.89 -7.29 -2.72
N ARG A 141 -9.85 -6.79 -1.48
CA ARG A 141 -10.24 -5.42 -1.14
C ARG A 141 -9.19 -4.41 -1.58
N TYR A 142 -7.91 -4.76 -1.44
CA TYR A 142 -6.81 -3.94 -1.93
C TYR A 142 -6.71 -3.93 -3.46
N LEU A 143 -7.08 -5.03 -4.14
CA LEU A 143 -7.18 -5.05 -5.60
C LEU A 143 -8.23 -4.03 -6.09
N LEU A 144 -9.40 -4.03 -5.44
CA LEU A 144 -10.48 -3.07 -5.72
C LEU A 144 -10.03 -1.63 -5.42
N LEU A 145 -9.31 -1.40 -4.31
CA LEU A 145 -8.65 -0.12 -4.03
C LEU A 145 -7.65 0.27 -5.14
N GLY A 146 -6.86 -0.68 -5.66
CA GLY A 146 -5.92 -0.44 -6.74
C GLY A 146 -6.61 0.07 -8.02
N VAL A 147 -7.74 -0.53 -8.37
CA VAL A 147 -8.59 -0.05 -9.49
C VAL A 147 -9.11 1.36 -9.21
N MET A 148 -9.67 1.59 -8.01
CA MET A 148 -10.15 2.93 -7.62
C MET A 148 -9.06 3.98 -7.72
N ARG A 149 -7.84 3.66 -7.25
CA ARG A 149 -6.67 4.54 -7.34
C ARG A 149 -6.27 4.84 -8.78
N ALA A 150 -6.24 3.85 -9.67
CA ALA A 150 -5.91 4.09 -11.08
C ALA A 150 -6.86 5.12 -11.72
N GLY A 151 -8.16 4.98 -11.52
CA GLY A 151 -9.12 5.97 -12.02
C GLY A 151 -9.10 7.31 -11.28
N ALA A 152 -8.84 7.32 -9.96
CA ALA A 152 -8.69 8.56 -9.19
C ALA A 152 -7.47 9.36 -9.66
N THR A 153 -6.35 8.69 -9.92
CA THR A 153 -5.16 9.33 -10.48
C THR A 153 -5.41 9.85 -11.90
N ALA A 154 -6.11 9.10 -12.75
CA ALA A 154 -6.54 9.60 -14.07
C ALA A 154 -7.44 10.83 -13.94
N ALA A 155 -8.39 10.83 -12.99
CA ALA A 155 -9.26 11.96 -12.71
C ALA A 155 -8.46 13.20 -12.27
N ILE A 156 -7.47 13.03 -11.39
CA ILE A 156 -6.57 14.11 -10.94
C ILE A 156 -5.77 14.64 -12.12
N GLY A 157 -5.17 13.76 -12.94
CA GLY A 157 -4.41 14.14 -14.13
C GLY A 157 -5.24 15.04 -15.06
N ILE A 158 -6.45 14.61 -15.43
CA ILE A 158 -7.35 15.41 -16.29
C ILE A 158 -7.76 16.72 -15.60
N SER A 159 -8.10 16.69 -14.30
CA SER A 159 -8.61 17.87 -13.58
C SER A 159 -7.56 18.98 -13.43
N VAL A 160 -6.32 18.59 -13.10
CA VAL A 160 -5.18 19.50 -12.98
C VAL A 160 -4.92 20.15 -14.33
N THR A 161 -4.89 19.36 -15.39
CA THR A 161 -4.75 19.84 -16.77
C THR A 161 -5.85 20.81 -17.18
N ALA A 162 -7.12 20.45 -16.97
CA ALA A 162 -8.24 21.31 -17.32
C ALA A 162 -8.17 22.67 -16.61
N SER A 163 -7.69 22.68 -15.36
CA SER A 163 -7.51 23.90 -14.57
C SER A 163 -6.41 24.80 -15.16
N PHE A 164 -5.26 24.22 -15.53
CA PHE A 164 -4.18 24.95 -16.20
C PHE A 164 -4.57 25.42 -17.60
N TYR A 165 -5.32 24.62 -18.37
CA TYR A 165 -5.83 25.02 -19.69
C TYR A 165 -6.70 26.26 -19.62
N ASN A 166 -7.68 26.27 -18.71
CA ASN A 166 -8.59 27.40 -18.54
C ASN A 166 -7.82 28.66 -18.12
N ALA A 167 -6.84 28.51 -17.22
CA ALA A 167 -5.97 29.61 -16.78
C ALA A 167 -5.05 30.13 -17.89
N SER A 168 -4.62 29.26 -18.81
CA SER A 168 -3.72 29.59 -19.92
C SER A 168 -4.45 29.94 -21.22
N SER A 169 -5.78 30.07 -21.22
CA SER A 169 -6.61 30.31 -22.42
C SER A 169 -6.27 31.58 -23.22
N SER A 170 -5.38 32.44 -22.73
CA SER A 170 -4.76 33.54 -23.49
C SER A 170 -3.76 33.07 -24.54
N ASN A 171 -3.25 31.84 -24.44
CA ASN A 171 -2.18 31.31 -25.28
C ASN A 171 -2.74 30.22 -26.19
N ASN A 172 -2.54 30.38 -27.50
CA ASN A 172 -2.76 29.33 -28.49
C ASN A 172 -1.82 28.15 -28.18
N GLY A 173 -2.22 27.25 -27.28
CA GLY A 173 -1.45 26.07 -26.85
C GLY A 173 -2.12 24.77 -27.30
N THR A 174 -1.32 23.76 -27.65
CA THR A 174 -1.82 22.38 -27.85
C THR A 174 -1.80 21.60 -26.55
N LEU A 175 -2.78 20.74 -26.36
CA LEU A 175 -2.86 19.81 -25.24
C LEU A 175 -2.01 18.57 -25.54
N GLN A 176 -0.99 18.26 -24.70
CA GLN A 176 -0.13 17.09 -24.88
C GLN A 176 -0.59 15.92 -24.01
N LEU A 177 -1.18 14.90 -24.63
CA LEU A 177 -1.71 13.76 -23.88
C LEU A 177 -0.59 12.79 -23.47
N PRO A 178 -0.71 12.13 -22.29
CA PRO A 178 0.17 11.03 -21.95
C PRO A 178 -0.05 9.87 -22.92
N HIS A 179 1.02 9.19 -23.31
CA HIS A 179 0.93 8.02 -24.18
C HIS A 179 0.08 6.90 -23.54
N ALA A 180 -0.72 6.18 -24.35
CA ALA A 180 -1.64 5.15 -23.85
C ALA A 180 -0.93 4.04 -23.05
N MET A 181 0.27 3.64 -23.49
CA MET A 181 1.13 2.71 -22.75
C MET A 181 1.54 3.25 -21.38
N THR A 182 1.84 4.54 -21.26
CA THR A 182 2.17 5.17 -19.97
C THR A 182 1.01 5.03 -19.00
N ILE A 183 -0.23 5.22 -19.47
CA ILE A 183 -1.45 5.08 -18.67
C ILE A 183 -1.60 3.65 -18.14
N LEU A 184 -1.40 2.64 -18.99
CA LEU A 184 -1.47 1.23 -18.63
C LEU A 184 -0.38 0.82 -17.63
N ILE A 185 0.88 1.19 -17.92
CA ILE A 185 2.02 0.86 -17.06
C ILE A 185 1.86 1.53 -15.70
N SER A 186 1.45 2.81 -15.66
CA SER A 186 1.23 3.56 -14.42
C SER A 186 0.15 2.87 -13.58
N SER A 187 -0.97 2.49 -14.20
CA SER A 187 -2.06 1.82 -13.49
C SER A 187 -1.66 0.43 -12.97
N CYS A 188 -0.86 -0.31 -13.73
CA CYS A 188 -0.29 -1.58 -13.28
C CYS A 188 0.57 -1.37 -12.03
N PHE A 189 1.50 -0.41 -12.07
CA PHE A 189 2.29 -0.05 -10.89
C PHE A 189 1.43 0.42 -9.72
N GLY A 190 0.33 1.13 -9.97
CA GLY A 190 -0.57 1.59 -8.91
C GLY A 190 -1.26 0.45 -8.17
N ILE A 191 -1.66 -0.58 -8.90
CA ILE A 191 -2.18 -1.80 -8.32
C ILE A 191 -1.08 -2.52 -7.52
N LEU A 192 0.13 -2.64 -8.09
CA LEU A 192 1.27 -3.27 -7.40
C LEU A 192 1.66 -2.55 -6.11
N PHE A 193 1.75 -1.22 -6.11
CA PHE A 193 2.01 -0.43 -4.90
C PHE A 193 0.92 -0.59 -3.85
N THR A 194 -0.33 -0.72 -4.29
CA THR A 194 -1.45 -0.94 -3.37
C THR A 194 -1.35 -2.31 -2.70
N ILE A 195 -0.95 -3.35 -3.44
CA ILE A 195 -0.69 -4.69 -2.90
C ILE A 195 0.56 -4.71 -2.01
N ALA A 196 1.62 -4.00 -2.39
CA ALA A 196 2.83 -3.86 -1.58
C ALA A 196 2.53 -3.18 -0.24
N ASN A 197 1.72 -2.12 -0.25
CA ASN A 197 1.25 -1.46 0.97
C ASN A 197 0.43 -2.40 1.88
N LEU A 198 -0.40 -3.28 1.32
CA LEU A 198 -1.07 -4.34 2.10
C LEU A 198 -0.06 -5.23 2.83
N GLY A 199 0.94 -5.74 2.10
CA GLY A 199 1.99 -6.58 2.68
C GLY A 199 2.75 -5.87 3.79
N PHE A 200 3.06 -4.59 3.59
CA PHE A 200 3.78 -3.76 4.53
C PHE A 200 2.95 -3.43 5.79
N SER A 201 1.71 -2.96 5.65
CA SER A 201 0.80 -2.71 6.78
C SER A 201 0.56 -3.96 7.62
N ALA A 202 0.41 -5.13 6.99
CA ALA A 202 0.30 -6.40 7.69
C ALA A 202 1.59 -6.74 8.47
N ALA A 203 2.76 -6.49 7.88
CA ALA A 203 4.05 -6.75 8.54
C ALA A 203 4.26 -5.81 9.75
N CYS A 204 3.90 -4.53 9.63
CA CYS A 204 3.95 -3.57 10.73
C CYS A 204 3.01 -3.96 11.88
N GLY A 205 1.80 -4.44 11.58
CA GLY A 205 0.87 -4.92 12.62
C GLY A 205 1.39 -6.15 13.36
N VAL A 206 2.01 -7.10 12.66
CA VAL A 206 2.71 -8.25 13.25
C VAL A 206 3.90 -7.84 14.11
N MET A 207 4.70 -6.88 13.64
CA MET A 207 5.83 -6.33 14.40
C MET A 207 5.38 -5.59 15.67
N GLY A 208 4.24 -4.89 15.60
CA GLY A 208 3.63 -4.19 16.73
C GLY A 208 3.11 -5.14 17.82
N SER A 209 2.46 -6.25 17.43
CA SER A 209 1.96 -7.26 18.37
C SER A 209 3.02 -8.19 18.93
N ALA A 210 4.18 -8.30 18.28
CA ALA A 210 5.32 -9.05 18.83
C ALA A 210 5.77 -8.51 20.20
N VAL A 211 5.63 -7.20 20.46
CA VAL A 211 6.09 -6.54 21.72
C VAL A 211 4.95 -6.28 22.71
N SER A 212 3.71 -6.24 22.24
CA SER A 212 2.57 -5.85 23.07
C SER A 212 1.75 -7.07 23.49
N ARG A 213 1.33 -7.11 24.76
CA ARG A 213 0.30 -8.07 25.22
C ARG A 213 -1.12 -7.58 24.91
N ARG A 214 -1.39 -6.29 25.11
CA ARG A 214 -2.71 -5.68 24.84
C ARG A 214 -2.89 -5.34 23.36
N SER A 215 -4.05 -5.71 22.81
CA SER A 215 -4.46 -5.42 21.43
C SER A 215 -4.36 -3.93 21.05
N SER A 216 -4.91 -3.02 21.86
CA SER A 216 -4.91 -1.58 21.57
C SER A 216 -3.50 -0.98 21.40
N ILE A 217 -2.58 -1.37 22.28
CA ILE A 217 -1.17 -0.92 22.23
C ILE A 217 -0.46 -1.54 21.02
N ALA A 218 -0.77 -2.78 20.66
CA ALA A 218 -0.23 -3.42 19.46
C ALA A 218 -0.63 -2.68 18.17
N ILE A 219 -1.90 -2.29 18.07
CA ILE A 219 -2.44 -1.54 16.92
C ILE A 219 -1.76 -0.17 16.80
N LEU A 220 -1.73 0.59 17.91
CA LEU A 220 -1.09 1.91 17.93
C LEU A 220 0.39 1.81 17.54
N ARG A 221 1.12 0.83 18.09
CA ARG A 221 2.53 0.61 17.73
C ARG A 221 2.70 0.21 16.27
N GLY A 222 1.83 -0.64 15.72
CA GLY A 222 1.88 -1.02 14.31
C GLY A 222 1.71 0.20 13.39
N PHE A 223 0.78 1.10 13.74
CA PHE A 223 0.56 2.35 13.01
C PHE A 223 1.74 3.33 13.14
N VAL A 224 2.26 3.54 14.35
CA VAL A 224 3.43 4.38 14.58
C VAL A 224 4.65 3.83 13.84
N LEU A 225 4.88 2.51 13.88
CA LEU A 225 5.95 1.86 13.14
C LEU A 225 5.81 2.08 11.64
N GLN A 226 4.60 1.95 11.09
CA GLN A 226 4.36 2.22 9.68
C GLN A 226 4.75 3.67 9.31
N ILE A 227 4.31 4.67 10.08
CA ILE A 227 4.66 6.08 9.85
C ILE A 227 6.17 6.30 9.99
N VAL A 228 6.78 5.82 11.06
CA VAL A 228 8.21 6.05 11.34
C VAL A 228 9.07 5.41 10.25
N ILE A 229 8.76 4.18 9.84
CA ILE A 229 9.53 3.44 8.85
C ILE A 229 9.40 4.07 7.45
N THR A 230 8.26 4.66 7.08
CA THR A 230 8.10 5.29 5.76
C THR A 230 8.53 6.75 5.74
N VAL A 231 8.07 7.54 6.71
CA VAL A 231 8.25 9.00 6.70
C VAL A 231 9.66 9.41 7.08
N VAL A 232 10.28 8.79 8.09
CA VAL A 232 11.60 9.25 8.58
C VAL A 232 12.70 9.08 7.52
N PRO A 233 12.87 7.90 6.88
CA PRO A 233 13.89 7.76 5.84
C PRO A 233 13.66 8.71 4.68
N ALA A 234 12.41 8.95 4.31
CA ALA A 234 12.11 9.81 3.19
C ALA A 234 12.30 11.29 3.50
N LEU A 235 11.98 11.75 4.71
CA LEU A 235 12.32 13.12 5.15
C LEU A 235 13.83 13.30 5.17
N PHE A 236 14.57 12.33 5.72
CA PHE A 236 16.03 12.35 5.74
C PHE A 236 16.63 12.45 4.33
N LEU A 237 16.16 11.60 3.41
CA LEU A 237 16.63 11.59 2.02
C LEU A 237 16.20 12.87 1.28
N SER A 238 14.97 13.35 1.50
CA SER A 238 14.51 14.63 0.93
C SER A 238 15.42 15.78 1.34
N VAL A 239 15.77 15.89 2.62
CA VAL A 239 16.67 16.95 3.13
C VAL A 239 18.06 16.86 2.50
N ILE A 240 18.60 15.65 2.32
CA ILE A 240 19.93 15.44 1.71
C ILE A 240 19.93 15.80 0.23
N PHE A 241 18.88 15.43 -0.50
CA PHE A 241 18.84 15.57 -1.96
C PHE A 241 18.25 16.89 -2.46
N LEU A 242 17.50 17.63 -1.62
CA LEU A 242 16.88 18.90 -2.01
C LEU A 242 17.88 19.94 -2.55
N PRO A 243 19.09 20.14 -1.98
CA PRO A 243 20.07 21.07 -2.52
C PRO A 243 20.60 20.70 -3.91
N TYR A 244 20.63 19.40 -4.23
CA TYR A 244 21.09 18.90 -5.53
C TYR A 244 20.05 19.15 -6.63
N LEU A 245 18.77 19.22 -6.27
CA LEU A 245 17.68 19.55 -7.20
C LEU A 245 17.68 21.03 -7.63
N SER A 246 18.28 21.92 -6.86
CA SER A 246 18.29 23.37 -7.18
C SER A 246 19.44 23.80 -8.08
N THR A 247 20.46 22.95 -8.29
CA THR A 247 21.75 23.35 -8.87
C THR A 247 22.12 22.65 -10.18
N SER A 248 21.35 21.68 -10.67
CA SER A 248 21.78 20.76 -11.74
C SER A 248 21.33 21.16 -13.16
N GLN A 249 22.32 21.27 -14.06
CA GLN A 249 22.18 21.18 -15.52
C GLN A 249 21.98 19.70 -15.91
N PRO A 250 21.14 19.37 -16.91
CA PRO A 250 20.70 17.99 -17.18
C PRO A 250 21.85 17.05 -17.59
N THR A 251 22.31 16.23 -16.67
CA THR A 251 23.28 15.15 -16.87
C THR A 251 22.68 13.78 -16.55
N PHE A 252 23.31 12.69 -16.99
CA PHE A 252 22.89 11.32 -16.67
C PHE A 252 22.80 11.05 -15.15
N ILE A 253 23.65 11.72 -14.36
CA ILE A 253 23.64 11.64 -12.89
C ILE A 253 22.30 12.17 -12.34
N ASP A 254 21.69 13.17 -12.98
CA ASP A 254 20.42 13.74 -12.55
C ASP A 254 19.25 12.78 -12.78
N SER A 255 19.22 12.04 -13.89
CA SER A 255 18.19 11.03 -14.16
C SER A 255 18.19 9.93 -13.08
N ALA A 256 19.36 9.42 -12.70
CA ALA A 256 19.48 8.41 -11.65
C ALA A 256 19.07 8.97 -10.27
N LEU A 257 19.53 10.17 -9.92
CA LEU A 257 19.16 10.83 -8.67
C LEU A 257 17.66 11.14 -8.60
N GLN A 258 17.06 11.63 -9.69
CA GLN A 258 15.62 11.85 -9.78
C GLN A 258 14.86 10.54 -9.59
N ALA A 259 15.26 9.45 -10.23
CA ALA A 259 14.61 8.15 -10.05
C ALA A 259 14.66 7.68 -8.59
N ILE A 260 15.79 7.90 -7.90
CA ILE A 260 15.94 7.61 -6.47
C ILE A 260 14.98 8.47 -5.64
N ILE A 261 14.99 9.80 -5.84
CA ILE A 261 14.17 10.75 -5.09
C ILE A 261 12.67 10.44 -5.28
N TRP A 262 12.24 10.26 -6.54
CA TRP A 262 10.86 9.92 -6.86
C TRP A 262 10.47 8.55 -6.31
N GLY A 263 11.37 7.56 -6.37
CA GLY A 263 11.13 6.24 -5.79
C GLY A 263 10.92 6.29 -4.26
N ILE A 264 11.75 7.06 -3.57
CA ILE A 264 11.64 7.27 -2.12
C ILE A 264 10.36 8.03 -1.77
N ALA A 265 10.11 9.17 -2.44
CA ALA A 265 8.89 9.95 -2.23
C ALA A 265 7.64 9.08 -2.46
N SER A 266 7.71 8.19 -3.44
CA SER A 266 6.62 7.30 -3.75
C SER A 266 6.39 6.20 -2.71
N ALA A 267 7.44 5.74 -2.04
CA ALA A 267 7.28 4.82 -0.91
C ALA A 267 6.58 5.48 0.29
N VAL A 268 6.66 6.81 0.45
CA VAL A 268 5.93 7.55 1.49
C VAL A 268 4.47 7.74 1.14
N ASP A 269 4.21 8.20 -0.08
CA ASP A 269 2.87 8.55 -0.54
C ASP A 269 2.09 7.34 -1.08
N ASN A 270 2.69 6.14 -0.98
CA ASN A 270 2.17 4.87 -1.46
C ASN A 270 1.98 4.74 -2.97
N GLY A 271 2.83 5.35 -3.78
CA GLY A 271 2.72 5.30 -5.24
C GLY A 271 2.16 6.58 -5.86
N PHE A 272 1.60 7.51 -5.07
CA PHE A 272 0.80 8.61 -5.60
C PHE A 272 1.55 9.53 -6.58
N ASN A 273 2.77 9.95 -6.25
CA ASN A 273 3.59 10.78 -7.14
C ASN A 273 3.94 10.04 -8.44
N LEU A 274 4.38 8.79 -8.35
CA LEU A 274 4.67 7.98 -9.53
C LEU A 274 3.42 7.65 -10.34
N LEU A 275 2.23 7.64 -9.74
CA LEU A 275 1.00 7.43 -10.49
C LEU A 275 0.57 8.70 -11.21
N SER A 276 0.63 9.85 -10.54
CA SER A 276 0.08 11.11 -11.04
C SER A 276 1.00 11.80 -12.04
N PHE A 277 2.30 11.82 -11.77
CA PHE A 277 3.28 12.53 -12.60
C PHE A 277 3.23 12.18 -14.10
N PRO A 278 3.29 10.89 -14.50
CA PRO A 278 3.30 10.52 -15.91
C PRO A 278 1.92 10.67 -16.59
N LEU A 279 0.87 10.97 -15.81
CA LEU A 279 -0.48 11.20 -16.31
C LEU A 279 -0.81 12.69 -16.44
N TYR A 280 0.08 13.59 -16.00
CA TYR A 280 -0.10 15.01 -16.25
C TYR A 280 -0.01 15.28 -17.75
N VAL A 281 -1.04 15.94 -18.26
CA VAL A 281 -1.04 16.47 -19.62
C VAL A 281 -0.33 17.82 -19.56
N SER A 282 0.76 17.96 -20.31
CA SER A 282 1.53 19.20 -20.39
C SER A 282 0.95 20.17 -21.42
N PHE A 283 1.24 21.46 -21.24
CA PHE A 283 0.95 22.52 -22.20
C PHE A 283 2.26 22.96 -22.83
N GLU A 284 2.38 22.78 -24.15
CA GLU A 284 3.48 23.36 -24.92
C GLU A 284 2.92 24.46 -25.81
N SER A 285 3.58 25.63 -25.81
CA SER A 285 3.19 26.76 -26.65
C SER A 285 3.43 26.40 -28.12
N TYR A 286 2.47 26.70 -29.00
CA TYR A 286 2.54 26.37 -30.44
C TYR A 286 3.81 26.89 -31.13
N ALA A 287 4.43 27.93 -30.59
CA ALA A 287 5.64 28.54 -31.16
C ALA A 287 6.88 27.61 -31.10
N ILE A 288 6.89 26.58 -30.25
CA ILE A 288 8.11 25.82 -29.94
C ILE A 288 8.14 24.45 -30.65
N ARG A 289 7.02 23.71 -30.73
CA ARG A 289 6.95 22.40 -31.42
C ARG A 289 5.56 22.10 -32.00
N PRO A 290 5.35 22.19 -33.32
CA PRO A 290 4.05 21.94 -33.93
C PRO A 290 3.62 20.46 -34.00
N HIS A 291 4.44 19.50 -33.56
CA HIS A 291 4.23 18.07 -33.89
C HIS A 291 4.30 17.05 -32.74
N ALA A 292 4.69 17.44 -31.51
CA ALA A 292 4.74 16.48 -30.40
C ALA A 292 3.43 16.52 -29.58
N ALA A 293 2.39 15.83 -30.06
CA ALA A 293 1.11 15.71 -29.35
C ALA A 293 1.14 14.73 -28.17
N ILE A 294 2.20 13.92 -28.05
CA ILE A 294 2.29 12.81 -27.09
C ILE A 294 3.58 12.89 -26.27
N VAL A 295 3.45 12.85 -24.95
CA VAL A 295 4.59 12.78 -24.03
C VAL A 295 5.19 11.36 -24.08
N PRO A 296 6.50 11.20 -24.41
CA PRO A 296 7.13 9.89 -24.48
C PRO A 296 7.22 9.23 -23.10
N VAL A 297 7.23 7.89 -23.08
CA VAL A 297 7.48 7.12 -21.86
C VAL A 297 8.92 7.39 -21.40
N THR A 298 9.11 7.92 -20.20
CA THR A 298 10.44 8.15 -19.63
C THR A 298 10.91 6.92 -18.85
N PHE A 299 12.14 6.47 -19.12
CA PHE A 299 12.73 5.32 -18.42
C PHE A 299 12.97 5.61 -16.93
N ASP A 300 13.30 6.86 -16.59
CA ASP A 300 13.58 7.29 -15.22
C ASP A 300 12.38 7.05 -14.28
N TRP A 301 11.18 7.29 -14.78
CA TRP A 301 9.95 7.03 -14.04
C TRP A 301 9.71 5.54 -13.79
N ILE A 302 9.95 4.68 -14.79
CA ILE A 302 9.82 3.22 -14.65
C ILE A 302 10.86 2.71 -13.64
N ALA A 303 12.11 3.19 -13.74
CA ALA A 303 13.17 2.84 -12.81
C ALA A 303 12.82 3.25 -11.37
N ALA A 304 12.25 4.46 -11.18
CA ALA A 304 11.76 4.93 -9.89
C ALA A 304 10.66 4.02 -9.32
N ALA A 305 9.73 3.57 -10.17
CA ALA A 305 8.65 2.67 -9.76
C ALA A 305 9.15 1.29 -9.33
N ILE A 306 10.10 0.72 -10.08
CA ILE A 306 10.75 -0.54 -9.72
C ILE A 306 11.52 -0.40 -8.41
N LEU A 307 12.31 0.68 -8.26
CA LEU A 307 13.06 0.96 -7.04
C LEU A 307 12.14 1.09 -5.82
N ALA A 308 11.02 1.79 -5.95
CA ALA A 308 10.04 1.92 -4.87
C ALA A 308 9.43 0.56 -4.49
N LEU A 309 9.13 -0.32 -5.45
CA LEU A 309 8.64 -1.68 -5.16
C LEU A 309 9.71 -2.53 -4.45
N ILE A 310 10.98 -2.42 -4.86
CA ILE A 310 12.10 -3.08 -4.18
C ILE A 310 12.19 -2.58 -2.74
N LEU A 311 12.10 -1.26 -2.52
CA LEU A 311 12.12 -0.66 -1.20
C LEU A 311 10.98 -1.20 -0.33
N TYR A 312 9.74 -1.28 -0.85
CA TYR A 312 8.63 -1.94 -0.16
C TYR A 312 8.95 -3.39 0.23
N GLY A 313 9.53 -4.17 -0.69
CA GLY A 313 9.97 -5.54 -0.42
C GLY A 313 10.97 -5.62 0.74
N LEU A 314 11.96 -4.74 0.75
CA LEU A 314 12.96 -4.64 1.82
C LEU A 314 12.33 -4.22 3.16
N LEU A 315 11.40 -3.27 3.15
CA LEU A 315 10.68 -2.82 4.34
C LEU A 315 9.80 -3.93 4.94
N ILE A 316 9.08 -4.69 4.09
CA ILE A 316 8.31 -5.87 4.49
C ILE A 316 9.23 -6.91 5.12
N TRP A 317 10.33 -7.25 4.44
CA TRP A 317 11.30 -8.22 4.92
C TRP A 317 11.89 -7.82 6.27
N PHE A 318 12.30 -6.56 6.42
CA PHE A 318 12.86 -6.03 7.66
C PHE A 318 11.85 -6.08 8.82
N ALA A 319 10.60 -5.68 8.59
CA ALA A 319 9.55 -5.71 9.60
C ALA A 319 9.26 -7.15 10.07
N LEU A 320 9.16 -8.11 9.15
CA LEU A 320 8.98 -9.52 9.47
C LEU A 320 10.19 -10.10 10.22
N TRP A 321 11.41 -9.83 9.76
CA TRP A 321 12.63 -10.27 10.43
C TRP A 321 12.74 -9.76 11.88
N ARG A 322 12.37 -8.49 12.11
CA ARG A 322 12.29 -7.91 13.47
C ARG A 322 11.22 -8.60 14.32
N ALA A 323 10.04 -8.88 13.75
CA ALA A 323 8.97 -9.58 14.45
C ALA A 323 9.38 -11.00 14.85
N GLU A 324 10.00 -11.74 13.93
CA GLU A 324 10.53 -13.09 14.14
C GLU A 324 11.58 -13.13 15.27
N ARG A 325 12.56 -12.23 15.24
CA ARG A 325 13.60 -12.17 16.29
C ARG A 325 13.01 -11.87 17.66
N ARG A 326 11.98 -11.02 17.73
CA ARG A 326 11.30 -10.68 18.99
C ARG A 326 10.48 -11.87 19.51
N ALA A 327 9.79 -12.59 18.63
CA ALA A 327 9.05 -13.78 19.01
C ALA A 327 9.96 -14.86 19.60
N VAL A 328 11.14 -15.09 19.00
CA VAL A 328 12.12 -16.06 19.53
C VAL A 328 12.68 -15.63 20.88
N ARG A 329 13.00 -14.35 21.07
CA ARG A 329 13.52 -13.85 22.35
C ARG A 329 12.50 -13.94 23.48
N ALA A 330 11.23 -13.68 23.19
CA ALA A 330 10.15 -13.79 24.18
C ALA A 330 10.04 -15.22 24.72
N LEU A 331 10.12 -16.23 23.84
CA LEU A 331 10.11 -17.63 24.25
C LEU A 331 11.33 -17.99 25.10
N ALA A 332 12.52 -17.53 24.69
CA ALA A 332 13.74 -17.81 25.45
C ALA A 332 13.70 -17.21 26.87
N SER A 333 13.10 -16.03 27.05
CA SER A 333 12.96 -15.42 28.38
C SER A 333 11.95 -16.12 29.28
N GLU A 334 10.91 -16.75 28.70
CA GLU A 334 9.92 -17.51 29.48
C GLU A 334 10.55 -18.79 30.03
N TYR A 335 11.29 -19.55 29.22
CA TYR A 335 12.02 -20.74 29.68
C TYR A 335 13.02 -20.45 30.81
N GLN A 336 13.77 -19.34 30.72
CA GLN A 336 14.72 -18.95 31.78
C GLN A 336 14.04 -18.59 33.10
N GLN A 337 12.78 -18.16 33.06
CA GLN A 337 12.04 -17.81 34.27
C GLN A 337 11.57 -19.06 35.02
N ASP A 338 11.20 -20.12 34.30
CA ASP A 338 10.75 -21.38 34.91
C ASP A 338 11.91 -22.14 35.58
N ASP A 339 13.09 -22.20 34.95
CA ASP A 339 14.29 -22.86 35.52
C ASP A 339 14.73 -22.24 36.88
N HIS A 340 14.51 -20.93 37.05
CA HIS A 340 14.83 -20.24 38.31
C HIS A 340 13.83 -20.52 39.44
N VAL A 341 12.57 -20.80 39.12
CA VAL A 341 11.55 -21.13 40.13
C VAL A 341 11.83 -22.52 40.71
N ASP A 342 12.14 -23.50 39.86
CA ASP A 342 12.39 -24.88 40.31
C ASP A 342 13.65 -25.00 41.18
N THR A 343 14.72 -24.27 40.83
CA THR A 343 15.94 -24.24 41.63
C THR A 343 15.71 -23.60 43.00
N SER A 344 14.90 -22.54 43.10
CA SER A 344 14.59 -21.90 44.39
C SER A 344 13.78 -22.80 45.33
N ALA A 345 12.82 -23.57 44.82
CA ALA A 345 12.03 -24.51 45.63
C ALA A 345 12.89 -25.65 46.20
N THR A 346 13.88 -26.11 45.44
CA THR A 346 14.74 -27.22 45.89
C THR A 346 15.68 -26.82 47.04
N TYR A 347 16.04 -25.55 47.15
CA TYR A 347 16.90 -25.05 48.24
C TYR A 347 16.12 -24.79 49.54
N GLU A 348 14.82 -24.52 49.48
CA GLU A 348 13.99 -24.29 50.67
C GLU A 348 13.68 -25.59 51.43
N ASP A 349 13.61 -26.74 50.74
CA ASP A 349 13.42 -28.05 51.37
C ASP A 349 14.72 -28.64 51.99
N GLN A 350 15.88 -27.99 51.78
CA GLN A 350 17.17 -28.45 52.33
C GLN A 350 17.68 -27.62 53.52
N ALA A 351 16.94 -26.58 53.92
CA ALA A 351 17.24 -25.74 55.09
C ALA A 351 16.25 -26.05 56.23
#